data_AF-X0GQB9-F1
#
_entry.id   AF-X0GQB9-F1
#
_cell.length_a   1.000
_cell.length_b   1.000
_cell.length_c   1.000
_cell.angle_alpha   90.00
_cell.angle_beta   90.00
_cell.angle_gamma   90.00
#
_symmetry.space_group_name_H-M   'P 1'
#
loop_
_entity.id
_entity.type
_entity.pdbx_description
1 polymer ?
#
loop_
_entity_poly.entity_id
_entity_poly.type
_entity_poly.pdbx_seq_one_letter_code
_entity_poly.pdbx_strand_id
1 'polypeptide(L)'
;MSGDHFYCLDFRGELAPGNYEREGITGYVYNSQQPGTIPIFRWYNQQSGDHFYTADPNGELAPQDYKFEGIGWYMFKDRVVNSVPLYRWYNPKNGDHFYTTDESGELAPQGGYRSEGITGYLHPNLAPHSAPLYRWYNSGLLNNFTFDSAVTDAQRSTLLERHTWAYYRAGLCGNLSTEEKDRVRKAYRKPISHSASTDPAINASAFIGGQSISVNFTNLFPLGDNEIAQTLLHEMMHCAGYTHPKRIDPPAPNADAPYDGGKYYGTPPLRAELCIAGEQSDTATIHFMLAPQTDTNPRACPVITEAGN
;
A
#
# COMPACT_ATOMS: atom_id res chain seq x y z
N MET A 1 19.46 -5.90 2.05
CA MET A 1 18.04 -5.65 1.78
C MET A 1 17.86 -5.95 0.30
N SER A 2 17.00 -6.89 -0.07
CA SER A 2 16.58 -7.00 -1.46
C SER A 2 15.89 -5.68 -1.81
N GLY A 3 16.37 -5.01 -2.85
CA GLY A 3 15.55 -4.01 -3.50
C GLY A 3 14.49 -4.78 -4.28
N ASP A 4 13.26 -4.28 -4.28
CA ASP A 4 12.25 -4.73 -5.23
C ASP A 4 11.53 -3.48 -5.76
N HIS A 5 11.41 -3.38 -7.07
CA HIS A 5 10.52 -2.44 -7.72
C HIS A 5 9.24 -3.15 -8.18
N PHE A 6 8.14 -2.77 -7.55
CA PHE A 6 6.81 -3.26 -7.88
C PHE A 6 6.07 -2.26 -8.79
N TYR A 7 5.30 -2.77 -9.76
CA TYR A 7 4.57 -1.94 -10.72
C TYR A 7 3.09 -2.29 -10.70
N CYS A 8 2.25 -1.25 -10.61
CA CYS A 8 0.83 -1.44 -10.35
C CYS A 8 -0.03 -0.29 -10.88
N LEU A 9 -1.30 -0.58 -11.19
CA LEU A 9 -2.28 0.39 -11.70
C LEU A 9 -3.11 1.07 -10.60
N ASP A 10 -3.04 0.62 -9.35
CA ASP A 10 -3.73 1.22 -8.21
C ASP A 10 -3.01 2.48 -7.73
N PHE A 11 -3.66 3.64 -7.93
CA PHE A 11 -3.09 4.92 -7.52
C PHE A 11 -2.98 5.09 -6.01
N ARG A 12 -3.81 4.38 -5.24
CA ARG A 12 -3.96 4.58 -3.79
C ARG A 12 -2.83 3.93 -3.01
N GLY A 13 -2.12 2.96 -3.62
CA GLY A 13 -1.14 2.13 -2.92
C GLY A 13 -1.78 1.16 -1.95
N GLU A 14 -3.10 0.96 -2.05
CA GLU A 14 -3.90 0.04 -1.25
C GLU A 14 -3.48 -1.41 -1.49
N LEU A 15 -2.92 -1.65 -2.68
CA LEU A 15 -2.56 -2.95 -3.19
C LEU A 15 -1.03 -3.11 -3.38
N ALA A 16 -0.25 -2.16 -2.88
CA ALA A 16 1.20 -2.27 -2.83
C ALA A 16 1.61 -3.19 -1.65
N PRO A 17 2.65 -4.01 -1.79
CA PRO A 17 3.15 -4.81 -0.68
C PRO A 17 3.63 -3.92 0.49
N GLY A 18 3.64 -4.49 1.70
CA GLY A 18 4.15 -3.78 2.88
C GLY A 18 5.61 -3.37 2.73
N ASN A 19 5.97 -2.20 3.30
CA ASN A 19 7.30 -1.55 3.21
C ASN A 19 7.62 -0.78 1.92
N TYR A 20 6.71 -0.73 0.95
CA TYR A 20 6.96 -0.05 -0.32
C TYR A 20 6.60 1.44 -0.21
N GLU A 21 7.33 2.29 -0.94
CA GLU A 21 7.07 3.70 -1.19
C GLU A 21 6.83 3.96 -2.68
N ARG A 22 5.80 4.76 -3.01
CA ARG A 22 5.52 5.17 -4.39
C ARG A 22 6.58 6.15 -4.90
N GLU A 23 7.21 5.82 -6.01
CA GLU A 23 8.21 6.68 -6.65
C GLU A 23 7.64 7.56 -7.76
N GLY A 24 6.52 7.17 -8.38
CA GLY A 24 5.87 7.99 -9.39
C GLY A 24 5.06 7.21 -10.41
N ILE A 25 4.75 7.88 -11.52
CA ILE A 25 4.13 7.29 -12.71
C ILE A 25 5.22 7.03 -13.73
N THR A 26 5.40 5.78 -14.13
CA THR A 26 6.34 5.38 -15.18
C THR A 26 5.81 5.75 -16.57
N GLY A 27 4.48 5.71 -16.73
CA GLY A 27 3.76 6.06 -17.95
C GLY A 27 2.32 5.54 -17.90
N TYR A 28 1.67 5.42 -19.06
CA TYR A 28 0.26 5.01 -19.14
C TYR A 28 0.09 3.79 -20.06
N VAL A 29 -0.56 2.76 -19.52
CA VAL A 29 -0.77 1.43 -20.10
C VAL A 29 -2.27 1.10 -20.14
N TYR A 30 -2.65 -0.08 -20.61
CA TYR A 30 -4.05 -0.49 -20.67
C TYR A 30 -4.36 -1.58 -19.64
N ASN A 31 -5.54 -1.50 -19.02
CA ASN A 31 -6.05 -2.52 -18.09
C ASN A 31 -6.87 -3.62 -18.81
N SER A 32 -6.90 -3.59 -20.13
CA SER A 32 -7.60 -4.54 -21.00
C SER A 32 -6.94 -4.57 -22.37
N GLN A 33 -7.09 -5.68 -23.08
CA GLN A 33 -6.52 -5.85 -24.42
C GLN A 33 -7.04 -4.77 -25.39
N GLN A 34 -6.12 -4.05 -26.03
CA GLN A 34 -6.40 -3.08 -27.10
C GLN A 34 -5.72 -3.51 -28.42
N PRO A 35 -6.16 -3.00 -29.59
CA PRO A 35 -5.47 -3.26 -30.85
C PRO A 35 -3.98 -2.87 -30.81
N GLY A 36 -3.10 -3.77 -31.26
CA GLY A 36 -1.65 -3.54 -31.27
C GLY A 36 -0.95 -3.66 -29.91
N THR A 37 -1.67 -4.06 -28.86
CA THR A 37 -1.09 -4.32 -27.54
C THR A 37 -0.83 -5.80 -27.29
N ILE A 38 0.07 -6.08 -26.36
CA ILE A 38 0.43 -7.41 -25.86
C ILE A 38 0.26 -7.42 -24.33
N PRO A 39 -0.04 -8.59 -23.73
CA PRO A 39 -0.03 -8.74 -22.28
C PRO A 39 1.40 -8.64 -21.74
N ILE A 40 1.54 -8.01 -20.58
CA ILE A 40 2.75 -8.07 -19.76
C ILE A 40 2.43 -8.89 -18.53
N PHE A 41 3.12 -10.01 -18.40
CA PHE A 41 2.93 -11.00 -17.35
C PHE A 41 3.75 -10.63 -16.12
N ARG A 42 3.16 -10.78 -14.94
CA ARG A 42 3.81 -10.61 -13.65
C ARG A 42 4.19 -11.96 -13.06
N TRP A 43 5.42 -12.03 -12.57
CA TRP A 43 6.01 -13.19 -11.92
C TRP A 43 6.59 -12.76 -10.58
N TYR A 44 6.45 -13.60 -9.55
CA TYR A 44 6.93 -13.29 -8.21
C TYR A 44 7.89 -14.36 -7.69
N ASN A 45 9.04 -13.93 -7.18
CA ASN A 45 9.99 -14.81 -6.50
C ASN A 45 9.88 -14.62 -4.99
N GLN A 46 9.39 -15.64 -4.29
CA GLN A 46 9.19 -15.58 -2.84
C GLN A 46 10.50 -15.52 -2.04
N GLN A 47 11.62 -15.99 -2.60
CA GLN A 47 12.91 -16.01 -1.91
C GLN A 47 13.62 -14.66 -1.97
N SER A 48 13.62 -13.98 -3.13
CA SER A 48 14.18 -12.63 -3.26
C SER A 48 13.19 -11.53 -2.89
N GLY A 49 11.89 -11.80 -3.03
CA GLY A 49 10.82 -10.81 -2.97
C GLY A 49 10.65 -10.01 -4.27
N ASP A 50 11.31 -10.40 -5.37
CA ASP A 50 11.30 -9.67 -6.64
C ASP A 50 10.02 -9.89 -7.45
N HIS A 51 9.54 -8.81 -8.07
CA HIS A 51 8.51 -8.85 -9.11
C HIS A 51 9.10 -8.62 -10.50
N PHE A 52 8.97 -9.64 -11.34
CA PHE A 52 9.42 -9.62 -12.72
C PHE A 52 8.26 -9.44 -13.71
N TYR A 53 8.47 -8.61 -14.73
CA TYR A 53 7.47 -8.26 -15.74
C TYR A 53 8.01 -8.51 -17.15
N THR A 54 7.33 -9.34 -17.92
CA THR A 54 7.76 -9.69 -19.28
C THR A 54 6.59 -9.90 -20.23
N ALA A 55 6.84 -9.66 -21.52
CA ALA A 55 5.95 -10.03 -22.61
C ALA A 55 6.01 -11.53 -22.98
N ASP A 56 7.02 -12.27 -22.49
CA ASP A 56 7.12 -13.71 -22.73
C ASP A 56 6.14 -14.47 -21.79
N PRO A 57 5.16 -15.21 -22.33
CA PRO A 57 4.24 -16.01 -21.51
C PRO A 57 4.94 -17.14 -20.73
N ASN A 58 6.17 -17.52 -21.09
CA ASN A 58 6.98 -18.49 -20.35
C ASN A 58 7.95 -17.84 -19.36
N GLY A 59 7.82 -16.52 -19.14
CA GLY A 59 8.65 -15.81 -18.17
C GLY A 59 10.12 -15.68 -18.58
N GLU A 60 10.45 -15.81 -19.87
CA GLU A 60 11.84 -15.83 -20.38
C GLU A 60 12.67 -16.97 -19.77
N LEU A 61 12.05 -18.15 -19.61
CA LEU A 61 12.63 -19.29 -18.87
C LEU A 61 12.83 -18.97 -17.37
N ALA A 62 11.92 -18.17 -16.79
CA ALA A 62 11.97 -17.71 -15.41
C ALA A 62 12.56 -18.80 -14.50
N PRO A 63 13.63 -18.49 -13.72
CA PRO A 63 14.28 -19.47 -12.85
C PRO A 63 13.24 -20.19 -11.98
N GLN A 64 13.55 -21.44 -11.59
CA GLN A 64 12.63 -22.41 -10.95
C GLN A 64 11.83 -21.87 -9.74
N ASP A 65 12.18 -20.70 -9.21
CA ASP A 65 11.64 -20.07 -8.02
C ASP A 65 10.63 -18.93 -8.28
N TYR A 66 10.47 -18.47 -9.53
CA TYR A 66 9.43 -17.49 -9.88
C TYR A 66 8.09 -18.19 -10.11
N LYS A 67 7.03 -17.65 -9.51
CA LYS A 67 5.65 -18.10 -9.70
C LYS A 67 4.92 -17.11 -10.58
N PHE A 68 4.24 -17.62 -11.61
CA PHE A 68 3.34 -16.83 -12.42
C PHE A 68 2.19 -16.30 -11.58
N GLU A 69 1.94 -15.00 -11.62
CA GLU A 69 0.82 -14.38 -10.93
C GLU A 69 -0.33 -14.02 -11.89
N GLY A 70 -0.04 -13.69 -13.15
CA GLY A 70 -1.05 -13.31 -14.15
C GLY A 70 -0.62 -12.16 -15.05
N ILE A 71 -1.58 -11.50 -15.70
CA ILE A 71 -1.33 -10.32 -16.54
C ILE A 71 -1.35 -9.06 -15.67
N GLY A 72 -0.26 -8.31 -15.62
CA GLY A 72 -0.21 -7.03 -14.91
C GLY A 72 -0.92 -5.91 -15.68
N TRP A 73 -0.68 -5.81 -16.98
CA TRP A 73 -1.27 -4.81 -17.87
C TRP A 73 -1.06 -5.18 -19.35
N TYR A 74 -1.60 -4.37 -20.26
CA TYR A 74 -1.36 -4.44 -21.70
C TYR A 74 -0.63 -3.18 -22.18
N MET A 75 0.33 -3.34 -23.09
CA MET A 75 1.04 -2.22 -23.72
C MET A 75 1.41 -2.53 -25.17
N PHE A 76 1.85 -1.54 -25.95
CA PHE A 76 2.18 -1.76 -27.35
C PHE A 76 3.42 -2.63 -27.49
N LYS A 77 3.37 -3.60 -28.41
CA LYS A 77 4.55 -4.42 -28.75
C LYS A 77 5.59 -3.59 -29.50
N ASP A 78 5.14 -2.83 -30.48
CA ASP A 78 5.97 -2.04 -31.37
C ASP A 78 5.74 -0.55 -31.13
N ARG A 79 6.70 0.28 -31.56
CA ARG A 79 6.60 1.73 -31.43
C ARG A 79 5.43 2.26 -32.25
N VAL A 80 4.48 2.89 -31.57
CA VAL A 80 3.40 3.66 -32.18
C VAL A 80 3.63 5.17 -32.03
N VAL A 81 2.89 5.98 -32.79
CA VAL A 81 2.95 7.45 -32.71
C VAL A 81 2.78 7.91 -31.26
N ASN A 82 3.68 8.78 -30.80
CA ASN A 82 3.72 9.34 -29.45
C ASN A 82 3.94 8.33 -28.29
N SER A 83 4.32 7.08 -28.58
CA SER A 83 4.73 6.13 -27.55
C SER A 83 6.22 6.23 -27.23
N VAL A 84 6.58 5.84 -26.01
CA VAL A 84 7.94 5.74 -25.52
C VAL A 84 8.25 4.30 -25.09
N PRO A 85 9.50 3.83 -25.25
CA PRO A 85 9.90 2.52 -24.79
C PRO A 85 9.87 2.42 -23.26
N LEU A 86 9.56 1.22 -22.75
CA LEU A 86 9.79 0.81 -21.38
C LEU A 86 11.05 -0.06 -21.35
N TYR A 87 12.12 0.45 -20.76
CA TYR A 87 13.39 -0.25 -20.60
C TYR A 87 13.41 -1.07 -19.32
N ARG A 88 13.89 -2.31 -19.41
CA ARG A 88 14.14 -3.19 -18.26
C ARG A 88 15.60 -3.15 -17.86
N TRP A 89 15.85 -3.14 -16.56
CA TRP A 89 17.16 -3.13 -15.94
C TRP A 89 17.20 -4.17 -14.83
N TYR A 90 18.26 -4.97 -14.76
CA TYR A 90 18.41 -6.04 -13.79
C TYR A 90 19.65 -5.86 -12.91
N ASN A 91 19.49 -6.04 -11.60
CA ASN A 91 20.60 -6.01 -10.66
C ASN A 91 21.01 -7.44 -10.23
N PRO A 92 22.14 -7.97 -10.74
CA PRO A 92 22.57 -9.33 -10.42
C PRO A 92 23.00 -9.54 -8.97
N LYS A 93 23.18 -8.46 -8.18
CA LYS A 93 23.60 -8.55 -6.78
C LYS A 93 22.43 -8.85 -5.85
N ASN A 94 21.25 -8.29 -6.10
CA ASN A 94 20.07 -8.43 -5.24
C ASN A 94 18.88 -9.10 -5.94
N GLY A 95 18.94 -9.29 -7.27
CA GLY A 95 17.91 -9.93 -8.06
C GLY A 95 16.80 -9.00 -8.55
N ASP A 96 16.89 -7.69 -8.28
CA ASP A 96 15.82 -6.72 -8.54
C ASP A 96 15.67 -6.36 -10.03
N HIS A 97 14.44 -6.26 -10.50
CA HIS A 97 14.09 -5.71 -11.81
C HIS A 97 13.48 -4.31 -11.73
N PHE A 98 14.10 -3.38 -12.46
CA PHE A 98 13.70 -1.98 -12.56
C PHE A 98 13.24 -1.64 -13.99
N TYR A 99 12.17 -0.85 -14.10
CA TYR A 99 11.57 -0.47 -15.38
C TYR A 99 11.39 1.05 -15.44
N THR A 100 11.90 1.65 -16.51
CA THR A 100 11.84 3.11 -16.72
C THR A 100 11.66 3.45 -18.19
N THR A 101 11.14 4.65 -18.46
CA THR A 101 11.09 5.22 -19.81
C THR A 101 12.35 6.03 -20.15
N ASP A 102 13.27 6.21 -19.20
CA ASP A 102 14.57 6.83 -19.41
C ASP A 102 15.57 5.80 -19.98
N GLU A 103 16.05 6.05 -21.20
CA GLU A 103 17.04 5.21 -21.88
C GLU A 103 18.36 5.08 -21.10
N SER A 104 18.71 6.09 -20.31
CA SER A 104 19.91 6.07 -19.47
C SER A 104 19.76 5.29 -18.17
N GLY A 105 18.53 4.84 -17.84
CA GLY A 105 18.27 4.02 -16.66
C GLY A 105 18.22 4.80 -15.35
N GLU A 106 18.10 6.13 -15.37
CA GLU A 106 18.10 6.99 -14.17
C GLU A 106 19.37 6.75 -13.30
N LEU A 107 19.19 6.28 -12.06
CA LEU A 107 20.26 5.92 -11.14
C LEU A 107 20.61 4.42 -11.15
N ALA A 108 19.93 3.62 -11.97
CA ALA A 108 20.11 2.17 -12.03
C ALA A 108 21.54 1.77 -12.40
N PRO A 109 22.23 2.42 -13.37
CA PRO A 109 23.63 2.11 -13.65
C PRO A 109 24.55 2.30 -12.44
N GLN A 110 24.39 3.39 -11.68
CA GLN A 110 25.17 3.65 -10.46
C GLN A 110 24.83 2.65 -9.34
N GLY A 111 23.59 2.13 -9.34
CA GLY A 111 23.14 1.05 -8.46
C GLY A 111 23.63 -0.35 -8.84
N GLY A 112 24.36 -0.49 -9.96
CA GLY A 112 24.88 -1.77 -10.45
C GLY A 112 23.91 -2.58 -11.31
N TYR A 113 22.82 -1.97 -11.76
CA TYR A 113 21.88 -2.59 -12.69
C TYR A 113 22.48 -2.63 -14.09
N ARG A 114 22.05 -3.63 -14.87
CA ARG A 114 22.42 -3.82 -16.27
C ARG A 114 21.17 -3.71 -17.12
N SER A 115 21.25 -2.97 -18.22
CA SER A 115 20.13 -2.89 -19.16
C SER A 115 19.87 -4.25 -19.79
N GLU A 116 18.59 -4.62 -19.89
CA GLU A 116 18.11 -5.84 -20.54
C GLU A 116 17.26 -5.54 -21.79
N GLY A 117 17.21 -4.27 -22.20
CA GLY A 117 16.51 -3.83 -23.41
C GLY A 117 15.08 -3.39 -23.18
N ILE A 118 14.29 -3.39 -24.26
CA ILE A 118 12.93 -2.84 -24.29
C ILE A 118 11.92 -3.96 -24.06
N THR A 119 11.06 -3.79 -23.05
CA THR A 119 9.94 -4.70 -22.76
C THR A 119 8.73 -4.44 -23.66
N GLY A 120 8.51 -3.18 -24.04
CA GLY A 120 7.42 -2.74 -24.90
C GLY A 120 7.32 -1.21 -24.95
N TYR A 121 6.20 -0.68 -25.42
CA TYR A 121 5.97 0.77 -25.57
C TYR A 121 4.67 1.20 -24.90
N LEU A 122 4.72 2.34 -24.21
CA LEU A 122 3.59 2.90 -23.46
C LEU A 122 3.37 4.38 -23.82
N HIS A 123 2.26 4.95 -23.38
CA HIS A 123 2.03 6.39 -23.56
C HIS A 123 2.77 7.18 -22.48
N PRO A 124 3.57 8.21 -22.83
CA PRO A 124 4.23 9.05 -21.84
C PRO A 124 3.25 9.97 -21.08
N ASN A 125 2.05 10.19 -21.64
CA ASN A 125 0.99 11.01 -21.07
C ASN A 125 -0.34 10.26 -21.10
N LEU A 126 -1.32 10.71 -20.29
CA LEU A 126 -2.66 10.12 -20.26
C LEU A 126 -3.27 10.09 -21.67
N ALA A 127 -3.66 8.90 -22.11
CA ALA A 127 -4.34 8.64 -23.37
C ALA A 127 -5.75 8.04 -23.14
N PRO A 128 -6.65 8.10 -24.12
CA PRO A 128 -7.96 7.45 -24.02
C PRO A 128 -7.84 5.98 -23.62
N HIS A 129 -8.65 5.57 -22.63
CA HIS A 129 -8.71 4.20 -22.09
C HIS A 129 -7.42 3.70 -21.42
N SER A 130 -6.41 4.56 -21.23
CA SER A 130 -5.19 4.19 -20.51
C SER A 130 -5.32 4.44 -19.00
N ALA A 131 -4.51 3.72 -18.23
CA ALA A 131 -4.34 3.86 -16.79
C ALA A 131 -2.85 4.13 -16.47
N PRO A 132 -2.56 4.94 -15.45
CA PRO A 132 -1.19 5.16 -14.99
C PRO A 132 -0.57 3.88 -14.45
N LEU A 133 0.66 3.59 -14.87
CA LEU A 133 1.53 2.57 -14.32
C LEU A 133 2.39 3.20 -13.23
N TYR A 134 2.08 2.89 -11.96
CA TYR A 134 2.82 3.40 -10.82
C TYR A 134 4.02 2.52 -10.50
N ARG A 135 5.15 3.16 -10.21
CA ARG A 135 6.36 2.53 -9.68
C ARG A 135 6.38 2.63 -8.17
N TRP A 136 6.63 1.50 -7.53
CA TRP A 136 6.75 1.34 -6.08
C TRP A 136 8.11 0.73 -5.78
N TYR A 137 8.79 1.21 -4.75
CA TYR A 137 10.09 0.71 -4.33
C TYR A 137 10.04 0.25 -2.88
N ASN A 138 10.58 -0.92 -2.58
CA ASN A 138 10.75 -1.38 -1.21
C ASN A 138 11.80 -0.52 -0.46
N SER A 139 11.37 0.62 0.06
CA SER A 139 12.23 1.57 0.78
C SER A 139 12.52 1.14 2.21
N GLY A 140 11.83 0.12 2.71
CA GLY A 140 11.87 -0.25 4.11
C GLY A 140 11.04 0.66 5.02
N LEU A 141 9.96 1.25 4.49
CA LEU A 141 9.11 2.22 5.20
C LEU A 141 8.73 1.79 6.63
N LEU A 142 8.57 0.48 6.88
CA LEU A 142 8.20 -0.08 8.18
C LEU A 142 9.27 -1.05 8.73
N ASN A 143 10.51 -1.02 8.23
CA ASN A 143 11.58 -1.93 8.67
C ASN A 143 11.93 -1.79 10.16
N ASN A 144 11.61 -0.63 10.76
CA ASN A 144 11.82 -0.38 12.18
C ASN A 144 10.65 -0.86 13.05
N PHE A 145 9.62 -1.47 12.46
CA PHE A 145 8.50 -2.01 13.21
C PHE A 145 8.87 -3.37 13.78
N THR A 146 8.59 -3.56 15.07
CA THR A 146 8.83 -4.83 15.77
C THR A 146 7.51 -5.39 16.26
N PHE A 147 7.47 -6.70 16.47
CA PHE A 147 6.28 -7.41 16.92
C PHE A 147 6.67 -8.43 17.98
N ASP A 148 5.97 -8.40 19.10
CA ASP A 148 6.14 -9.37 20.18
C ASP A 148 5.82 -10.79 19.69
N SER A 149 6.38 -11.79 20.38
CA SER A 149 6.22 -13.22 20.02
C SER A 149 4.78 -13.72 20.05
N ALA A 150 3.87 -13.00 20.72
CA ALA A 150 2.45 -13.31 20.75
C ALA A 150 1.72 -12.93 19.44
N VAL A 151 2.31 -12.08 18.60
CA VAL A 151 1.74 -11.68 17.31
C VAL A 151 2.13 -12.71 16.25
N THR A 152 1.14 -13.38 15.66
CA THR A 152 1.36 -14.38 14.61
C THR A 152 1.85 -13.76 13.31
N ASP A 153 2.48 -14.54 12.43
CA ASP A 153 2.96 -14.05 11.13
C ASP A 153 1.83 -13.50 10.25
N ALA A 154 0.66 -14.11 10.28
CA ALA A 154 -0.52 -13.63 9.55
C ALA A 154 -1.01 -12.27 10.08
N GLN A 155 -1.03 -12.10 11.40
CA GLN A 155 -1.36 -10.82 12.03
C GLN A 155 -0.31 -9.76 11.70
N ARG A 156 0.98 -10.11 11.76
CA ARG A 156 2.09 -9.22 11.37
C ARG A 156 1.95 -8.74 9.93
N SER A 157 1.71 -9.65 8.98
CA SER A 157 1.51 -9.28 7.56
C SER A 157 0.36 -8.29 7.41
N THR A 158 -0.78 -8.61 8.03
CA THR A 158 -1.97 -7.74 8.00
C THR A 158 -1.65 -6.36 8.57
N LEU A 159 -1.01 -6.27 9.73
CA LEU A 159 -0.65 -4.99 10.34
C LEU A 159 0.27 -4.15 9.44
N LEU A 160 1.32 -4.75 8.86
CA LEU A 160 2.25 -4.04 7.97
C LEU A 160 1.54 -3.50 6.73
N GLU A 161 0.65 -4.28 6.13
CA GLU A 161 -0.15 -3.85 4.99
C GLU A 161 -1.11 -2.72 5.36
N ARG A 162 -1.84 -2.83 6.48
CA ARG A 162 -2.79 -1.78 6.92
C ARG A 162 -2.08 -0.50 7.36
N HIS A 163 -0.88 -0.59 7.94
CA HIS A 163 -0.01 0.56 8.18
C HIS A 163 0.46 1.21 6.89
N THR A 164 0.86 0.42 5.89
CA THR A 164 1.26 0.93 4.58
C THR A 164 0.10 1.69 3.93
N TRP A 165 -1.09 1.11 3.94
CA TRP A 165 -2.30 1.76 3.46
C TRP A 165 -2.60 3.07 4.21
N ALA A 166 -2.60 3.03 5.55
CA ALA A 166 -2.84 4.21 6.39
C ALA A 166 -1.82 5.33 6.14
N TYR A 167 -0.55 4.99 5.97
CA TYR A 167 0.51 5.94 5.64
C TYR A 167 0.23 6.70 4.33
N TYR A 168 -0.21 5.98 3.29
CA TYR A 168 -0.54 6.59 2.00
C TYR A 168 -1.78 7.45 2.06
N ARG A 169 -2.85 6.94 2.66
CA ARG A 169 -4.11 7.69 2.82
C ARG A 169 -3.90 8.96 3.61
N ALA A 170 -3.13 8.91 4.69
CA ALA A 170 -2.78 10.10 5.47
C ALA A 170 -2.11 11.18 4.60
N GLY A 171 -1.20 10.81 3.70
CA GLY A 171 -0.51 11.77 2.81
C GLY A 171 -1.45 12.48 1.81
N LEU A 172 -2.50 11.79 1.35
CA LEU A 172 -3.45 12.30 0.37
C LEU A 172 -4.68 12.98 1.00
N CYS A 173 -4.89 12.79 2.29
CA CYS A 173 -6.14 13.14 2.97
C CYS A 173 -6.42 14.64 3.02
N GLY A 174 -7.64 15.06 2.69
CA GLY A 174 -8.09 16.45 2.87
C GLY A 174 -8.42 16.82 4.32
N ASN A 175 -8.66 15.81 5.18
CA ASN A 175 -9.06 16.02 6.58
C ASN A 175 -7.88 16.26 7.53
N LEU A 176 -6.64 16.22 7.04
CA LEU A 176 -5.43 16.54 7.81
C LEU A 176 -4.74 17.77 7.22
N SER A 177 -4.28 18.67 8.08
CA SER A 177 -3.39 19.78 7.71
C SER A 177 -2.02 19.26 7.26
N THR A 178 -1.26 20.09 6.56
CA THR A 178 0.11 19.74 6.13
C THR A 178 1.00 19.31 7.31
N GLU A 179 0.93 20.02 8.44
CA GLU A 179 1.71 19.68 9.64
C GLU A 179 1.29 18.30 10.21
N GLU A 180 -0.01 18.00 10.24
CA GLU A 180 -0.52 16.72 10.71
C GLU A 180 -0.03 15.57 9.84
N LYS A 181 -0.07 15.75 8.51
CA LYS A 181 0.46 14.78 7.54
C LYS A 181 1.95 14.54 7.77
N ASP A 182 2.73 15.61 7.89
CA ASP A 182 4.19 15.50 8.06
C ASP A 182 4.54 14.81 9.39
N ARG A 183 3.85 15.15 10.47
CA ARG A 183 4.10 14.56 11.79
C ARG A 183 3.74 13.08 11.84
N VAL A 184 2.60 12.67 11.31
CA VAL A 184 2.21 11.25 11.31
C VAL A 184 3.12 10.43 10.38
N ARG A 185 3.45 10.94 9.19
CA ARG A 185 4.37 10.27 8.26
C ARG A 185 5.79 10.16 8.83
N LYS A 186 6.23 11.14 9.62
CA LYS A 186 7.49 11.06 10.37
C LYS A 186 7.42 10.02 11.50
N ALA A 187 6.27 9.86 12.16
CA ALA A 187 6.08 8.83 13.18
C ALA A 187 6.22 7.42 12.58
N TYR A 188 5.68 7.18 11.37
CA TYR A 188 5.84 5.90 10.64
C TYR A 188 7.30 5.49 10.40
N ARG A 189 8.25 6.43 10.38
CA ARG A 189 9.67 6.13 10.17
C ARG A 189 10.45 5.87 11.47
N LYS A 190 9.80 6.01 12.64
CA LYS A 190 10.40 5.69 13.94
C LYS A 190 10.29 4.19 14.22
N PRO A 191 11.09 3.65 15.17
CA PRO A 191 10.80 2.35 15.75
C PRO A 191 9.42 2.36 16.41
N ILE A 192 8.57 1.38 16.06
CA ILE A 192 7.25 1.18 16.66
C ILE A 192 7.10 -0.31 17.00
N SER A 193 6.92 -0.62 18.29
CA SER A 193 6.71 -1.99 18.77
C SER A 193 5.23 -2.34 18.83
N HIS A 194 4.87 -3.52 18.34
CA HIS A 194 3.50 -4.04 18.33
C HIS A 194 3.37 -5.21 19.29
N SER A 195 2.37 -5.14 20.17
CA SER A 195 2.06 -6.19 21.13
C SER A 195 0.59 -6.60 21.06
N ALA A 196 0.27 -7.78 21.60
CA ALA A 196 -1.11 -8.23 21.74
C ALA A 196 -1.71 -7.69 23.04
N SER A 197 -2.89 -7.06 22.95
CA SER A 197 -3.70 -6.69 24.09
C SER A 197 -4.80 -7.73 24.33
N THR A 198 -5.12 -7.96 25.60
CA THR A 198 -6.27 -8.76 26.03
C THR A 198 -7.36 -7.91 26.67
N ASP A 199 -7.21 -6.58 26.70
CA ASP A 199 -8.20 -5.68 27.27
C ASP A 199 -9.45 -5.65 26.36
N PRO A 200 -10.60 -6.16 26.84
CA PRO A 200 -11.82 -6.23 26.04
C PRO A 200 -12.42 -4.86 25.71
N ALA A 201 -11.98 -3.78 26.36
CA ALA A 201 -12.53 -2.45 26.18
C ALA A 201 -11.89 -1.65 25.02
N ILE A 202 -10.84 -2.18 24.37
CA ILE A 202 -10.11 -1.46 23.32
C ILE A 202 -9.94 -2.30 22.05
N ASN A 203 -9.82 -1.60 20.92
CA ASN A 203 -9.36 -2.19 19.65
C ASN A 203 -7.84 -2.13 19.54
N ALA A 204 -7.27 -0.97 19.85
CA ALA A 204 -5.83 -0.77 20.02
C ALA A 204 -5.57 0.38 21.01
N SER A 205 -4.31 0.59 21.37
CA SER A 205 -3.90 1.74 22.17
C SER A 205 -2.43 2.07 21.97
N ALA A 206 -2.11 3.36 21.99
CA ALA A 206 -0.77 3.92 22.01
C ALA A 206 -0.69 5.10 22.99
N PHE A 207 0.51 5.32 23.53
CA PHE A 207 0.78 6.50 24.35
C PHE A 207 1.09 7.71 23.46
N ILE A 208 0.72 8.90 23.94
CA ILE A 208 1.03 10.17 23.27
C ILE A 208 2.55 10.32 23.17
N GLY A 209 3.05 10.46 21.94
CA GLY A 209 4.48 10.52 21.63
C GLY A 209 5.24 9.20 21.84
N GLY A 210 4.52 8.12 22.16
CA GLY A 210 5.06 6.79 22.37
C GLY A 210 5.52 6.10 21.09
N GLN A 211 6.12 4.94 21.27
CA GLN A 211 6.68 4.10 20.20
C GLN A 211 6.13 2.67 20.27
N SER A 212 4.92 2.51 20.81
CA SER A 212 4.30 1.21 21.02
C SER A 212 2.81 1.28 20.71
N ILE A 213 2.32 0.28 19.99
CA ILE A 213 0.90 0.07 19.72
C ILE A 213 0.52 -1.32 20.24
N SER A 214 -0.42 -1.39 21.19
CA SER A 214 -1.00 -2.64 21.65
C SER A 214 -2.29 -2.90 20.88
N VAL A 215 -2.42 -4.05 20.23
CA VAL A 215 -3.58 -4.39 19.38
C VAL A 215 -4.37 -5.52 20.02
N ASN A 216 -5.68 -5.34 20.20
CA ASN A 216 -6.58 -6.43 20.57
C ASN A 216 -7.07 -7.13 19.29
N PHE A 217 -6.39 -8.21 18.92
CA PHE A 217 -6.71 -8.98 17.71
C PHE A 217 -8.08 -9.64 17.75
N THR A 218 -8.61 -9.97 18.94
CA THR A 218 -9.95 -10.55 19.08
C THR A 218 -11.04 -9.53 18.79
N ASN A 219 -10.83 -8.28 19.18
CA ASN A 219 -11.78 -7.19 18.95
C ASN A 219 -11.65 -6.60 17.54
N LEU A 220 -10.44 -6.24 17.12
CA LEU A 220 -10.22 -5.42 15.94
C LEU A 220 -10.28 -6.20 14.62
N PHE A 221 -9.67 -7.39 14.55
CA PHE A 221 -9.54 -8.10 13.27
C PHE A 221 -10.88 -8.54 12.65
N PRO A 222 -11.88 -8.97 13.43
CA PRO A 222 -13.20 -9.28 12.88
C PRO A 222 -13.92 -8.08 12.23
N LEU A 223 -13.50 -6.84 12.52
CA LEU A 223 -14.12 -5.62 11.99
C LEU A 223 -13.67 -5.28 10.56
N GLY A 224 -12.66 -5.99 10.05
CA GLY A 224 -12.20 -5.88 8.67
C GLY A 224 -11.20 -4.75 8.43
N ASP A 225 -10.75 -4.67 7.18
CA ASP A 225 -9.54 -3.93 6.82
C ASP A 225 -9.63 -2.41 7.00
N ASN A 226 -10.81 -1.84 6.75
CA ASN A 226 -11.06 -0.41 6.97
C ASN A 226 -10.83 -0.06 8.43
N GLU A 227 -11.48 -0.79 9.34
CA GLU A 227 -11.43 -0.50 10.77
C GLU A 227 -10.03 -0.77 11.34
N ILE A 228 -9.34 -1.82 10.87
CA ILE A 228 -7.93 -2.05 11.23
C ILE A 228 -7.08 -0.84 10.80
N ALA A 229 -7.18 -0.38 9.55
CA ALA A 229 -6.37 0.74 9.07
C ALA A 229 -6.76 2.08 9.74
N GLN A 230 -8.04 2.32 10.03
CA GLN A 230 -8.53 3.50 10.76
C GLN A 230 -7.94 3.53 12.16
N THR A 231 -8.08 2.42 12.89
CA THR A 231 -7.55 2.26 14.25
C THR A 231 -6.03 2.45 14.26
N LEU A 232 -5.29 1.81 13.35
CA LEU A 232 -3.84 1.97 13.29
C LEU A 232 -3.41 3.40 12.94
N LEU A 233 -4.13 4.09 12.05
CA LEU A 233 -3.86 5.49 11.76
C LEU A 233 -4.13 6.38 12.97
N HIS A 234 -5.22 6.13 13.71
CA HIS A 234 -5.53 6.80 14.96
C HIS A 234 -4.38 6.64 15.98
N GLU A 235 -3.95 5.41 16.24
CA GLU A 235 -2.85 5.16 17.17
C GLU A 235 -1.53 5.80 16.72
N MET A 236 -1.27 5.82 15.41
CA MET A 236 -0.12 6.53 14.86
C MET A 236 -0.21 8.05 15.04
N MET A 237 -1.41 8.64 15.10
CA MET A 237 -1.59 10.05 15.47
C MET A 237 -1.23 10.29 16.95
N HIS A 238 -1.51 9.33 17.85
CA HIS A 238 -0.97 9.38 19.21
C HIS A 238 0.54 9.29 19.24
N CYS A 239 1.16 8.36 18.50
CA CYS A 239 2.63 8.30 18.34
C CYS A 239 3.23 9.59 17.74
N ALA A 240 2.46 10.32 16.93
CA ALA A 240 2.83 11.62 16.39
C ALA A 240 2.67 12.78 17.40
N GLY A 241 2.12 12.51 18.59
CA GLY A 241 1.98 13.47 19.69
C GLY A 241 0.64 14.19 19.73
N TYR A 242 -0.40 13.67 19.05
CA TYR A 242 -1.75 14.20 19.13
C TYR A 242 -2.57 13.47 20.21
N THR A 243 -3.65 14.10 20.67
CA THR A 243 -4.53 13.59 21.72
C THR A 243 -5.96 14.03 21.48
N HIS A 244 -6.89 13.42 22.20
CA HIS A 244 -8.30 13.77 22.23
C HIS A 244 -8.81 13.64 23.69
N PRO A 245 -9.89 14.34 24.08
CA PRO A 245 -10.50 14.16 25.40
C PRO A 245 -11.18 12.78 25.51
N LYS A 246 -11.64 12.41 26.71
CA LYS A 246 -12.51 11.23 26.86
C LYS A 246 -13.84 11.50 26.15
N ARG A 247 -14.31 10.50 25.39
CA ARG A 247 -15.63 10.51 24.75
C ARG A 247 -16.73 10.63 25.79
N ILE A 248 -17.76 11.40 25.48
CA ILE A 248 -19.01 11.49 26.22
C ILE A 248 -20.07 10.65 25.50
N ASP A 249 -20.39 9.48 26.04
CA ASP A 249 -21.36 8.55 25.44
C ASP A 249 -22.82 8.95 25.71
N PRO A 250 -23.76 8.63 24.79
CA PRO A 250 -25.19 8.83 25.02
C PRO A 250 -25.77 7.88 26.10
N PRO A 251 -26.78 8.30 26.89
CA PRO A 251 -27.39 9.62 26.93
C PRO A 251 -26.69 10.54 27.95
N ALA A 252 -26.08 11.62 27.48
CA ALA A 252 -25.52 12.69 28.29
C ALA A 252 -25.78 14.04 27.60
N PRO A 253 -25.81 15.19 28.32
CA PRO A 253 -25.93 16.48 27.65
C PRO A 253 -24.71 16.70 26.74
N ASN A 254 -24.96 16.96 25.44
CA ASN A 254 -23.92 17.14 24.41
C ASN A 254 -23.01 15.90 24.23
N ALA A 255 -23.59 14.71 24.12
CA ALA A 255 -22.83 13.50 23.76
C ALA A 255 -22.09 13.69 22.42
N ASP A 256 -20.87 13.14 22.35
CA ASP A 256 -20.03 13.23 21.15
C ASP A 256 -20.59 12.32 20.05
N ALA A 257 -20.69 12.84 18.83
CA ALA A 257 -21.20 12.10 17.67
C ALA A 257 -20.24 12.20 16.47
N PRO A 258 -20.08 11.12 15.68
CA PRO A 258 -19.30 11.18 14.45
C PRO A 258 -19.71 12.37 13.57
N TYR A 259 -18.73 12.98 12.90
CA TYR A 259 -18.89 14.12 12.00
C TYR A 259 -19.35 15.43 12.64
N ASP A 260 -19.50 15.52 13.97
CA ASP A 260 -19.92 16.74 14.64
C ASP A 260 -18.85 17.85 14.64
N GLY A 261 -17.60 17.51 14.31
CA GLY A 261 -16.45 18.42 14.38
C GLY A 261 -16.17 18.95 15.79
N GLY A 262 -16.72 18.28 16.81
CA GLY A 262 -16.73 18.65 18.20
C GLY A 262 -15.40 18.38 18.91
N LYS A 263 -15.42 18.50 20.24
CA LYS A 263 -14.19 18.41 21.06
C LYS A 263 -13.51 17.04 20.98
N TYR A 264 -14.26 15.99 20.66
CA TYR A 264 -13.75 14.64 20.45
C TYR A 264 -13.48 14.37 18.96
N TYR A 265 -14.53 14.32 18.13
CA TYR A 265 -14.44 13.92 16.72
C TYR A 265 -13.74 14.96 15.82
N GLY A 266 -13.60 16.22 16.25
CA GLY A 266 -12.84 17.25 15.53
C GLY A 266 -11.31 17.16 15.74
N THR A 267 -10.83 16.31 16.64
CA THR A 267 -9.40 16.21 16.97
C THR A 267 -8.61 15.49 15.87
N PRO A 268 -7.28 15.70 15.79
CA PRO A 268 -6.46 15.10 14.73
C PRO A 268 -6.55 13.56 14.63
N PRO A 269 -6.51 12.77 15.73
CA PRO A 269 -6.64 11.31 15.63
C PRO A 269 -7.97 10.89 14.98
N LEU A 270 -9.08 11.49 15.40
CA LEU A 270 -10.41 11.15 14.90
C LEU A 270 -10.64 11.65 13.46
N ARG A 271 -10.10 12.82 13.08
CA ARG A 271 -10.12 13.28 11.69
C ARG A 271 -9.28 12.40 10.77
N ALA A 272 -8.23 11.76 11.29
CA ALA A 272 -7.40 10.87 10.50
C ALA A 272 -8.13 9.59 10.08
N GLU A 273 -9.10 9.12 10.87
CA GLU A 273 -9.93 7.95 10.52
C GLU A 273 -10.71 8.16 9.21
N LEU A 274 -11.21 9.39 8.98
CA LEU A 274 -11.86 9.78 7.72
C LEU A 274 -10.95 9.57 6.50
N CYS A 275 -9.63 9.53 6.70
CA CYS A 275 -8.70 9.35 5.60
C CYS A 275 -8.78 7.95 5.00
N ILE A 276 -9.24 6.93 5.73
CA ILE A 276 -9.30 5.54 5.24
C ILE A 276 -10.59 5.28 4.49
N ALA A 277 -11.72 5.25 5.20
CA ALA A 277 -13.03 4.88 4.65
C ALA A 277 -13.97 6.08 4.41
N GLY A 278 -13.55 7.29 4.76
CA GLY A 278 -14.44 8.46 4.76
C GLY A 278 -15.34 8.55 6.00
N GLU A 279 -15.15 7.63 6.95
CA GLU A 279 -15.97 7.51 8.15
C GLU A 279 -15.11 7.55 9.42
N GLN A 280 -15.70 7.99 10.55
CA GLN A 280 -15.08 7.93 11.87
C GLN A 280 -15.62 6.74 12.63
N SER A 281 -14.75 6.04 13.35
CA SER A 281 -15.11 4.86 14.10
C SER A 281 -16.02 5.24 15.27
N ASP A 282 -17.11 4.50 15.46
CA ASP A 282 -18.05 4.70 16.56
C ASP A 282 -18.20 3.41 17.36
N THR A 283 -17.57 3.37 18.52
CA THR A 283 -17.64 2.24 19.46
C THR A 283 -19.06 1.99 20.01
N ALA A 284 -19.96 2.98 19.94
CA ALA A 284 -21.36 2.86 20.39
C ALA A 284 -22.25 2.22 19.32
N THR A 285 -21.76 2.15 18.07
CA THR A 285 -22.50 1.62 16.92
C THR A 285 -21.77 0.40 16.37
N ILE A 286 -21.83 -0.72 17.10
CA ILE A 286 -21.35 -2.05 16.66
C ILE A 286 -22.05 -2.53 15.37
N HIS A 287 -23.05 -1.79 14.86
CA HIS A 287 -23.84 -2.17 13.71
C HIS A 287 -23.80 -1.08 12.63
N PHE A 288 -22.81 -1.14 11.75
CA PHE A 288 -22.90 -0.85 10.29
C PHE A 288 -21.48 -0.81 9.68
N MET A 289 -20.59 -1.71 10.08
CA MET A 289 -19.37 -1.93 9.33
C MET A 289 -19.73 -2.82 8.14
N LEU A 290 -19.49 -2.30 6.93
CA LEU A 290 -19.59 -3.07 5.68
C LEU A 290 -18.95 -4.44 5.90
N ALA A 291 -19.60 -5.48 5.38
CA ALA A 291 -19.12 -6.86 5.47
C ALA A 291 -17.61 -6.92 5.25
N PRO A 292 -16.87 -7.76 6.01
CA PRO A 292 -15.44 -7.90 5.84
C PRO A 292 -15.16 -8.04 4.36
N GLN A 293 -14.39 -7.10 3.78
CA GLN A 293 -13.78 -7.37 2.50
C GLN A 293 -12.78 -8.48 2.80
N THR A 294 -13.24 -9.73 2.67
CA THR A 294 -12.37 -10.88 2.54
C THR A 294 -11.72 -10.74 1.17
N ASP A 295 -10.79 -9.78 1.06
CA ASP A 295 -9.93 -9.73 -0.10
C ASP A 295 -8.96 -10.91 0.08
N THR A 296 -9.38 -12.06 -0.46
CA THR A 296 -8.58 -13.29 -0.50
C THR A 296 -7.43 -13.17 -1.49
N ASN A 297 -7.25 -12.01 -2.13
CA ASN A 297 -6.15 -11.79 -3.05
C ASN A 297 -4.87 -11.52 -2.24
N PRO A 298 -3.79 -12.32 -2.43
CA PRO A 298 -2.49 -11.95 -1.90
C PRO A 298 -2.13 -10.58 -2.48
N ARG A 299 -1.97 -9.58 -1.60
CA ARG A 299 -1.88 -8.17 -1.99
C ARG A 299 -0.55 -7.85 -2.66
N ALA A 300 -0.57 -8.08 -3.97
CA ALA A 300 0.17 -7.40 -5.01
C ALA A 300 -0.89 -7.15 -6.10
N CYS A 301 -1.24 -5.89 -6.38
CA CYS A 301 -2.29 -5.43 -7.30
C CYS A 301 -2.91 -6.49 -8.21
N PRO A 302 -4.24 -6.67 -8.22
CA PRO A 302 -4.88 -7.75 -8.96
C PRO A 302 -4.36 -7.85 -10.38
N VAL A 303 -3.95 -9.05 -10.74
CA VAL A 303 -3.69 -9.37 -12.14
C VAL A 303 -5.01 -9.39 -12.90
N ILE A 304 -4.95 -9.05 -14.17
CA ILE A 304 -6.08 -9.17 -15.09
C ILE A 304 -6.26 -10.65 -15.37
N THR A 305 -7.39 -11.20 -14.93
CA THR A 305 -7.81 -12.54 -15.32
C THR A 305 -8.37 -12.47 -16.73
N GLU A 306 -7.85 -13.28 -17.66
CA GLU A 306 -8.52 -13.42 -18.95
C GLU A 306 -9.92 -13.98 -18.69
N ALA A 307 -10.96 -13.31 -19.20
CA ALA A 307 -12.28 -13.89 -19.20
C ALA A 307 -12.18 -15.20 -20.00
N GLY A 308 -12.40 -16.32 -19.32
CA GLY A 308 -12.31 -17.64 -19.95
C GLY A 308 -13.16 -17.69 -21.21
N ASN A 309 -12.57 -18.21 -22.28
CA ASN A 309 -13.31 -18.72 -23.43
C ASN A 309 -14.25 -19.85 -23.01
#